data_AF-A0A7V1ANE8-F1
#
_entry.id   AF-A0A7V1ANE8-F1
#
_cell.length_a   1.000
_cell.length_b   1.000
_cell.length_c   1.000
_cell.angle_alpha   90.00
_cell.angle_beta   90.00
_cell.angle_gamma   90.00
#
_symmetry.space_group_name_H-M   'P 1'
#
loop_
_entity.id
_entity.type
_entity.pdbx_description
1 polymer ?
#
loop_
_entity_poly.entity_id
_entity_poly.type
_entity_poly.pdbx_seq_one_letter_code
_entity_poly.pdbx_strand_id
1 'polypeptide(L)'
;SVKDEKAAMKVGWLAFILFFTVPILFGIPPLIGRVLWPNIQMLHYFSNVTKPDETIFIAVVIKYMPAGVVGIFLSAMMAASMSAMDSVWNAASAIISVDIYKNIFNPKASKQTILRVGRITTVGLALVAIIMALVIIRSQYGLFTFTNIFFGLTGVPIAIPLFLGIMSRNISRWSAFSSIVAGILMASVARFVLHYSLGPQYISTIAVTLIFIYLSNPLGRLYLSGKKYALYMNLFLGLALWVYFFTINSNPNLSFRSIPIVLHSGVARILISAPFWATVAAAVFFYISQGFSKLYAQNLQSHSEALDAFFKKMDTPVDVEKEVLAAGAKEVNVFPLVGGIALAFAGLSLTVLVFPVARTNIGVNIGMAAFLGVIGVLMLLSKKLTQGHDS
;
A
#
# COMPACT_ATOMS: atom_id res chain seq x y z
N SER A 1 19.90 -5.66 -15.59
CA SER A 1 20.67 -4.64 -16.32
C SER A 1 20.94 -5.16 -17.72
N VAL A 2 20.68 -4.35 -18.75
CA VAL A 2 20.91 -4.66 -20.17
C VAL A 2 22.06 -3.81 -20.68
N LYS A 3 22.73 -4.27 -21.74
CA LYS A 3 23.98 -3.67 -22.23
C LYS A 3 23.82 -2.25 -22.76
N ASP A 4 22.67 -1.93 -23.34
CA ASP A 4 22.37 -0.65 -23.98
C ASP A 4 20.85 -0.38 -24.03
N GLU A 5 20.50 0.86 -24.35
CA GLU A 5 19.11 1.32 -24.45
C GLU A 5 18.31 0.54 -25.52
N LYS A 6 18.95 0.21 -26.66
CA LYS A 6 18.31 -0.59 -27.71
C LYS A 6 17.94 -1.98 -27.23
N ALA A 7 18.80 -2.65 -26.44
CA ALA A 7 18.44 -3.92 -25.82
C ALA A 7 17.31 -3.75 -24.79
N ALA A 8 17.30 -2.67 -24.01
CA ALA A 8 16.21 -2.37 -23.08
C ALA A 8 14.86 -2.23 -23.81
N MET A 9 14.82 -1.50 -24.92
CA MET A 9 13.62 -1.39 -25.76
C MET A 9 13.16 -2.74 -26.31
N LYS A 10 14.09 -3.58 -26.79
CA LYS A 10 13.75 -4.93 -27.28
C LYS A 10 13.13 -5.80 -26.19
N VAL A 11 13.68 -5.75 -24.96
CA VAL A 11 13.10 -6.46 -23.81
C VAL A 11 11.70 -5.95 -23.51
N GLY A 12 11.48 -4.63 -23.55
CA GLY A 12 10.16 -4.02 -23.37
C GLY A 12 9.14 -4.51 -24.40
N TRP A 13 9.49 -4.49 -25.69
CA TRP A 13 8.64 -4.99 -26.78
C TRP A 13 8.34 -6.48 -26.65
N LEU A 14 9.35 -7.29 -26.32
CA LEU A 14 9.17 -8.72 -26.11
C LEU A 14 8.20 -8.98 -24.95
N ALA A 15 8.39 -8.30 -23.81
CA ALA A 15 7.51 -8.40 -22.66
C ALA A 15 6.07 -8.01 -23.04
N PHE A 16 5.88 -6.88 -23.73
CA PHE A 16 4.58 -6.42 -24.21
C PHE A 16 3.86 -7.48 -25.05
N ILE A 17 4.54 -8.04 -26.06
CA ILE A 17 3.98 -9.09 -26.93
C ILE A 17 3.60 -10.34 -26.10
N LEU A 18 4.47 -10.77 -25.19
CA LEU A 18 4.19 -11.93 -24.34
C LEU A 18 2.99 -11.67 -23.41
N PHE A 19 2.79 -10.45 -22.92
CA PHE A 19 1.64 -10.12 -22.08
C PHE A 19 0.29 -10.27 -22.82
N PHE A 20 0.23 -10.11 -24.15
CA PHE A 20 -0.99 -10.41 -24.92
C PHE A 20 -1.37 -11.89 -24.90
N THR A 21 -0.41 -12.78 -24.68
CA THR A 21 -0.69 -14.21 -24.60
C THR A 21 -1.40 -14.58 -23.29
N VAL A 22 -1.24 -13.77 -22.23
CA VAL A 22 -1.76 -14.08 -20.89
C VAL A 22 -3.30 -14.13 -20.85
N PRO A 23 -4.06 -13.14 -21.34
CA PRO A 23 -5.52 -13.24 -21.40
C PRO A 23 -6.02 -14.41 -22.24
N ILE A 24 -5.30 -14.76 -23.32
CA ILE A 24 -5.67 -15.85 -24.21
C ILE A 24 -5.47 -17.21 -23.51
N LEU A 25 -4.31 -17.42 -22.89
CA LEU A 25 -3.94 -18.69 -22.27
C LEU A 25 -4.58 -18.91 -20.89
N PHE A 26 -4.69 -17.85 -20.08
CA PHE A 26 -5.16 -17.95 -18.70
C PHE A 26 -6.55 -17.34 -18.50
N GLY A 27 -7.04 -16.48 -19.39
CA GLY A 27 -8.36 -15.84 -19.27
C GLY A 27 -9.47 -16.59 -20.00
N ILE A 28 -9.24 -17.00 -21.24
CA ILE A 28 -10.26 -17.68 -22.06
C ILE A 28 -10.66 -19.06 -21.50
N PRO A 29 -9.73 -19.96 -21.12
CA PRO A 29 -10.12 -21.30 -20.68
C PRO A 29 -11.01 -21.32 -19.43
N PRO A 30 -10.77 -20.52 -18.37
CA PRO A 30 -11.70 -20.38 -17.26
C PRO A 30 -13.09 -19.88 -17.66
N LEU A 31 -13.17 -18.93 -18.61
CA LEU A 31 -14.45 -18.40 -19.10
C LEU A 31 -15.25 -19.47 -19.83
N ILE A 32 -14.60 -20.22 -20.72
CA ILE A 32 -15.21 -21.38 -21.39
C ILE A 32 -15.63 -22.43 -20.35
N GLY A 33 -14.74 -22.73 -19.39
CA GLY A 33 -15.02 -23.64 -18.29
C GLY A 33 -16.27 -23.25 -17.50
N ARG A 34 -16.50 -21.95 -17.29
CA ARG A 34 -17.69 -21.46 -16.56
C ARG A 34 -18.98 -21.61 -17.34
N VAL A 35 -18.92 -21.49 -18.67
CA VAL A 35 -20.06 -21.74 -19.55
C VAL A 35 -20.38 -23.24 -19.60
N LEU A 36 -19.36 -24.09 -19.68
CA LEU A 36 -19.53 -25.55 -19.77
C LEU A 36 -19.94 -26.18 -18.44
N TRP A 37 -19.39 -25.70 -17.32
CA TRP A 37 -19.68 -26.16 -15.97
C TRP A 37 -20.09 -25.00 -15.08
N PRO A 38 -21.35 -24.56 -15.15
CA PRO A 38 -21.88 -23.52 -14.27
C PRO A 38 -21.75 -23.87 -12.79
N ASN A 39 -21.84 -25.17 -12.46
CA ASN A 39 -21.48 -25.71 -11.16
C ASN A 39 -20.44 -26.82 -11.31
N ILE A 40 -19.18 -26.50 -11.01
CA ILE A 40 -18.04 -27.42 -11.11
C ILE A 40 -18.18 -28.61 -10.16
N GLN A 41 -18.95 -28.48 -9.07
CA GLN A 41 -19.20 -29.59 -8.13
C GLN A 41 -19.99 -30.74 -8.77
N MET A 42 -20.59 -30.54 -9.94
CA MET A 42 -21.19 -31.62 -10.74
C MET A 42 -20.14 -32.59 -11.31
N LEU A 43 -18.86 -32.22 -11.35
CA LEU A 43 -17.77 -33.12 -11.71
C LEU A 43 -17.35 -33.93 -10.47
N HIS A 44 -17.33 -35.25 -10.58
CA HIS A 44 -16.99 -36.16 -9.46
C HIS A 44 -15.64 -35.82 -8.79
N TYR A 45 -14.66 -35.34 -9.56
CA TYR A 45 -13.34 -34.95 -9.06
C TYR A 45 -13.36 -33.66 -8.21
N PHE A 46 -14.39 -32.82 -8.37
CA PHE A 46 -14.50 -31.50 -7.74
C PHE A 46 -15.74 -31.34 -6.84
N SER A 47 -16.38 -32.45 -6.47
CA SER A 47 -17.58 -32.49 -5.63
C SER A 47 -17.41 -31.81 -4.27
N ASN A 48 -16.20 -31.84 -3.70
CA ASN A 48 -15.88 -31.25 -2.40
C ASN A 48 -15.16 -29.89 -2.48
N VAL A 49 -15.19 -29.21 -3.63
CA VAL A 49 -14.51 -27.92 -3.79
C VAL A 49 -15.27 -26.80 -3.09
N THR A 50 -14.60 -26.13 -2.17
CA THR A 50 -15.11 -24.98 -1.40
C THR A 50 -15.08 -23.66 -2.17
N LYS A 51 -14.21 -23.52 -3.18
CA LYS A 51 -14.02 -22.30 -3.99
C LYS A 51 -14.02 -22.62 -5.50
N PRO A 52 -15.20 -22.85 -6.10
CA PRO A 52 -15.31 -23.30 -7.49
C PRO A 52 -14.70 -22.29 -8.48
N ASP A 53 -14.89 -20.99 -8.26
CA ASP A 53 -14.40 -19.94 -9.16
C ASP A 53 -12.86 -19.93 -9.31
N GLU A 54 -12.13 -20.32 -8.25
CA GLU A 54 -10.65 -20.37 -8.26
C GLU A 54 -10.11 -21.69 -8.83
N THR A 55 -10.96 -22.74 -8.86
CA THR A 55 -10.56 -24.10 -9.24
C THR A 55 -10.85 -24.40 -10.72
N ILE A 56 -11.66 -23.56 -11.38
CA ILE A 56 -12.18 -23.82 -12.71
C ILE A 56 -11.11 -23.97 -13.79
N PHE A 57 -10.03 -23.21 -13.67
CA PHE A 57 -8.91 -23.31 -14.61
C PHE A 57 -8.26 -24.70 -14.56
N ILE A 58 -8.02 -25.21 -13.35
CA ILE A 58 -7.45 -26.53 -13.12
C ILE A 58 -8.42 -27.61 -13.62
N ALA A 59 -9.73 -27.42 -13.42
CA ALA A 59 -10.75 -28.34 -13.91
C ALA A 59 -10.73 -28.48 -15.44
N VAL A 60 -10.62 -27.36 -16.17
CA VAL A 60 -10.51 -27.36 -17.63
C VAL A 60 -9.25 -28.11 -18.08
N VAL A 61 -8.11 -27.83 -17.45
CA VAL A 61 -6.84 -28.49 -17.78
C VAL A 61 -6.90 -30.00 -17.57
N ILE A 62 -7.35 -30.45 -16.40
CA ILE A 62 -7.42 -31.89 -16.09
C ILE A 62 -8.41 -32.61 -17.01
N LYS A 63 -9.50 -31.95 -17.40
CA LYS A 63 -10.53 -32.56 -18.24
C LYS A 63 -10.10 -32.74 -19.70
N TYR A 64 -9.35 -31.79 -20.26
CA TYR A 64 -9.04 -31.76 -21.69
C TYR A 64 -7.60 -32.17 -22.04
N MET A 65 -6.67 -32.20 -21.08
CA MET A 65 -5.29 -32.59 -21.34
C MET A 65 -5.03 -34.08 -21.05
N PRO A 66 -4.15 -34.74 -21.81
CA PRO A 66 -3.68 -36.08 -21.51
C PRO A 66 -2.96 -36.13 -20.15
N ALA A 67 -3.04 -37.27 -19.44
CA ALA A 67 -2.51 -37.42 -18.09
C ALA A 67 -1.03 -37.02 -17.93
N GLY A 68 -0.17 -37.36 -18.91
CA GLY A 68 1.25 -36.96 -18.89
C GLY A 68 1.47 -35.45 -19.02
N VAL A 69 0.64 -34.77 -19.82
CA VAL A 69 0.73 -33.31 -20.03
C VAL A 69 0.21 -32.54 -18.82
N VAL A 70 -0.80 -33.07 -18.12
CA VAL A 70 -1.28 -32.49 -16.85
C VAL A 70 -0.14 -32.41 -15.82
N GLY A 71 0.67 -33.47 -15.71
CA GLY A 71 1.85 -33.47 -14.83
C GLY A 71 2.84 -32.35 -15.18
N ILE A 72 3.20 -32.24 -16.47
CA ILE A 72 4.10 -31.18 -16.98
C ILE A 72 3.53 -29.79 -16.68
N PHE A 73 2.23 -29.60 -16.89
CA PHE A 73 1.54 -28.35 -16.65
C PHE A 73 1.58 -27.93 -15.18
N LEU A 74 1.26 -28.86 -14.26
CA LEU A 74 1.32 -28.60 -12.82
C LEU A 74 2.75 -28.28 -12.37
N SER A 75 3.75 -29.01 -12.88
CA SER A 75 5.16 -28.71 -12.61
C SER A 75 5.55 -27.32 -13.12
N ALA A 76 5.12 -26.93 -14.32
CA ALA A 76 5.38 -25.60 -14.88
C ALA A 76 4.73 -24.48 -14.06
N MET A 77 3.50 -24.68 -13.58
CA MET A 77 2.83 -23.72 -12.68
C MET A 77 3.56 -23.56 -11.35
N MET A 78 4.06 -24.65 -10.77
CA MET A 78 4.87 -24.61 -9.55
C MET A 78 6.19 -23.88 -9.80
N ALA A 79 6.90 -24.19 -10.89
CA ALA A 79 8.15 -23.53 -11.26
C ALA A 79 7.97 -22.02 -11.50
N ALA A 80 6.90 -21.62 -12.22
CA ALA A 80 6.57 -20.22 -12.44
C ALA A 80 6.27 -19.49 -11.13
N SER A 81 5.55 -20.13 -10.22
CA SER A 81 5.22 -19.59 -8.89
C SER A 81 6.47 -19.42 -8.02
N MET A 82 7.37 -20.41 -7.99
CA MET A 82 8.65 -20.33 -7.28
C MET A 82 9.53 -19.19 -7.82
N SER A 83 9.63 -19.05 -9.15
CA SER A 83 10.41 -17.97 -9.77
C SER A 83 9.90 -16.56 -9.41
N ALA A 84 8.58 -16.37 -9.38
CA ALA A 84 7.98 -15.12 -8.94
C ALA A 84 8.24 -14.84 -7.46
N MET A 85 8.11 -15.87 -6.61
CA MET A 85 8.37 -15.77 -5.17
C MET A 85 9.84 -15.43 -4.88
N ASP A 86 10.78 -16.08 -5.57
CA ASP A 86 12.22 -15.85 -5.41
C ASP A 86 12.59 -14.38 -5.68
N SER A 87 12.00 -13.79 -6.73
CA SER A 87 12.25 -12.40 -7.10
C SER A 87 11.77 -11.42 -6.01
N VAL A 88 10.55 -11.64 -5.51
CA VAL A 88 9.95 -10.80 -4.46
C VAL A 88 10.69 -10.96 -3.13
N TRP A 89 11.02 -12.19 -2.75
CA TRP A 89 11.72 -12.49 -1.51
C TRP A 89 13.16 -11.98 -1.52
N ASN A 90 13.85 -12.07 -2.66
CA ASN A 90 15.18 -11.50 -2.81
C ASN A 90 15.17 -9.97 -2.65
N ALA A 91 14.20 -9.28 -3.27
CA ALA A 91 14.04 -7.84 -3.10
C ALA A 91 13.72 -7.45 -1.64
N ALA A 92 12.76 -8.12 -1.01
CA ALA A 92 12.40 -7.87 0.39
C ALA A 92 13.57 -8.15 1.37
N SER A 93 14.34 -9.21 1.09
CA SER A 93 15.54 -9.57 1.83
C SER A 93 16.64 -8.52 1.70
N ALA A 94 16.83 -7.95 0.50
CA ALA A 94 17.76 -6.84 0.30
C ALA A 94 17.33 -5.60 1.07
N ILE A 95 16.04 -5.24 1.05
CA ILE A 95 15.50 -4.12 1.84
C ILE A 95 15.80 -4.34 3.33
N ILE A 96 15.57 -5.52 3.87
CA ILE A 96 15.77 -5.74 5.30
C ILE A 96 17.26 -5.86 5.66
N SER A 97 18.09 -6.45 4.81
CA SER A 97 19.51 -6.69 5.12
C SER A 97 20.42 -5.50 4.83
N VAL A 98 20.21 -4.80 3.71
CA VAL A 98 20.99 -3.63 3.31
C VAL A 98 20.33 -2.38 3.85
N ASP A 99 19.09 -2.15 3.43
CA ASP A 99 18.44 -0.87 3.65
C ASP A 99 18.07 -0.68 5.13
N ILE A 100 17.68 -1.75 5.83
CA ILE A 100 17.39 -1.71 7.26
C ILE A 100 18.63 -2.12 8.08
N TYR A 101 19.09 -3.36 8.00
CA TYR A 101 20.10 -3.88 8.94
C TYR A 101 21.45 -3.16 8.81
N LYS A 102 22.02 -3.07 7.61
CA LYS A 102 23.30 -2.39 7.41
C LYS A 102 23.18 -0.90 7.71
N ASN A 103 22.22 -0.20 7.09
CA ASN A 103 22.17 1.26 7.24
C ASN A 103 21.73 1.73 8.63
N ILE A 104 20.95 0.93 9.38
CA ILE A 104 20.38 1.33 10.67
C ILE A 104 21.09 0.69 11.85
N PHE A 105 21.24 -0.64 11.82
CA PHE A 105 21.67 -1.41 12.99
C PHE A 105 23.18 -1.58 13.06
N ASN A 106 23.83 -1.78 11.91
CA ASN A 106 25.27 -1.96 11.85
C ASN A 106 25.86 -1.41 10.54
N PRO A 107 26.18 -0.10 10.47
CA PRO A 107 26.76 0.54 9.28
C PRO A 107 28.08 -0.07 8.81
N LYS A 108 28.82 -0.68 9.74
CA LYS A 108 30.10 -1.37 9.50
C LYS A 108 29.94 -2.88 9.28
N ALA A 109 28.71 -3.36 9.05
CA ALA A 109 28.45 -4.78 8.84
C ALA A 109 29.27 -5.32 7.65
N SER A 110 29.96 -6.44 7.89
CA SER A 110 30.67 -7.16 6.84
C SER A 110 29.69 -7.70 5.79
N LYS A 111 30.18 -7.93 4.56
CA LYS A 111 29.37 -8.56 3.49
C LYS A 111 28.78 -9.90 3.93
N GLN A 112 29.53 -10.69 4.70
CA GLN A 112 29.07 -11.99 5.21
C GLN A 112 27.90 -11.84 6.20
N THR A 113 27.95 -10.82 7.06
CA THR A 113 26.88 -10.53 8.03
C THR A 113 25.61 -10.11 7.30
N ILE A 114 25.71 -9.24 6.30
CA ILE A 114 24.56 -8.80 5.49
C ILE A 114 23.89 -9.99 4.79
N LEU A 115 24.69 -10.88 4.19
CA LEU A 115 24.18 -12.10 3.56
C LEU A 115 23.48 -13.04 4.56
N ARG A 116 24.02 -13.21 5.77
CA ARG A 116 23.36 -14.01 6.82
C ARG A 116 22.02 -13.41 7.23
N VAL A 117 21.95 -12.10 7.44
CA VAL A 117 20.70 -11.40 7.77
C VAL A 117 19.68 -11.55 6.65
N GLY A 118 20.09 -11.42 5.39
CA GLY A 118 19.21 -11.66 4.25
C GLY A 118 18.65 -13.08 4.20
N ARG A 119 19.48 -14.10 4.44
CA ARG A 119 19.01 -15.50 4.50
C ARG A 119 18.00 -15.73 5.63
N ILE A 120 18.28 -15.22 6.83
CA ILE A 120 17.36 -15.33 7.98
C ILE A 120 16.04 -14.62 7.68
N THR A 121 16.12 -13.43 7.08
CA THR A 121 14.94 -12.67 6.66
C THR A 121 14.09 -13.47 5.68
N THR A 122 14.70 -14.11 4.70
CA THR A 122 13.99 -14.93 3.69
C THR A 122 13.23 -16.07 4.35
N VAL A 123 13.85 -16.78 5.30
CA VAL A 123 13.18 -17.83 6.09
C VAL A 123 12.02 -17.26 6.90
N GLY A 124 12.20 -16.10 7.54
CA GLY A 124 11.13 -15.41 8.27
C GLY A 124 9.94 -15.04 7.38
N LEU A 125 10.20 -14.46 6.20
CA LEU A 125 9.17 -14.12 5.23
C LEU A 125 8.42 -15.36 4.72
N ALA A 126 9.13 -16.47 4.49
CA ALA A 126 8.52 -17.74 4.10
C ALA A 126 7.58 -18.27 5.19
N LEU A 127 7.98 -18.23 6.47
CA LEU A 127 7.14 -18.65 7.58
C LEU A 127 5.87 -17.79 7.69
N VAL A 128 5.99 -16.46 7.57
CA VAL A 128 4.85 -15.55 7.57
C VAL A 128 3.91 -15.85 6.40
N ALA A 129 4.45 -16.10 5.20
CA ALA A 129 3.67 -16.45 4.02
C ALA A 129 2.88 -17.77 4.22
N ILE A 130 3.50 -18.79 4.80
CA ILE A 130 2.83 -20.07 5.12
C ILE A 130 1.69 -19.85 6.12
N ILE A 131 1.94 -19.08 7.19
CA ILE A 131 0.91 -18.77 8.19
C ILE A 131 -0.27 -18.04 7.53
N MET A 132 0.00 -17.02 6.71
CA MET A 132 -1.03 -16.27 6.01
C MET A 132 -1.81 -17.15 5.03
N ALA A 133 -1.15 -18.06 4.29
CA ALA A 133 -1.81 -19.00 3.40
C ALA A 133 -2.79 -19.91 4.16
N LEU A 134 -2.38 -20.45 5.32
CA LEU A 134 -3.25 -21.29 6.16
C LEU A 134 -4.48 -20.52 6.67
N VAL A 135 -4.34 -19.23 6.96
CA VAL A 135 -5.47 -18.39 7.39
C VAL A 135 -6.40 -18.08 6.23
N ILE A 136 -5.89 -17.77 5.04
CA ILE A 136 -6.69 -17.44 3.84
C ILE A 136 -7.51 -18.64 3.37
N ILE A 137 -6.95 -19.85 3.43
CA ILE A 137 -7.66 -21.09 3.07
C ILE A 137 -8.92 -21.28 3.93
N ARG A 138 -8.87 -20.90 5.22
CA ARG A 138 -10.01 -20.97 6.15
C ARG A 138 -10.94 -19.75 6.10
N SER A 139 -10.59 -18.74 5.32
CA SER A 139 -11.37 -17.50 5.21
C SER A 139 -12.54 -17.65 4.23
N GLN A 140 -13.62 -16.91 4.50
CA GLN A 140 -14.80 -16.78 3.62
C GLN A 140 -14.47 -16.09 2.29
N TYR A 141 -13.40 -15.27 2.24
CA TYR A 141 -12.93 -14.66 1.01
C TYR A 141 -12.08 -15.64 0.21
N GLY A 142 -12.29 -15.68 -1.11
CA GLY A 142 -11.35 -16.26 -2.06
C GLY A 142 -9.99 -15.56 -2.01
N LEU A 143 -8.93 -16.28 -2.36
CA LEU A 143 -7.60 -15.72 -2.53
C LEU A 143 -7.61 -14.53 -3.51
N PHE A 144 -8.35 -14.65 -4.61
CA PHE A 144 -8.45 -13.57 -5.60
C PHE A 144 -9.08 -12.30 -5.01
N THR A 145 -10.17 -12.44 -4.27
CA THR A 145 -10.84 -11.32 -3.60
C THR A 145 -9.93 -10.70 -2.54
N PHE A 146 -9.22 -11.52 -1.76
CA PHE A 146 -8.30 -11.04 -0.75
C PHE A 146 -7.16 -10.21 -1.36
N THR A 147 -6.51 -10.71 -2.41
CA THR A 147 -5.43 -10.01 -3.12
C THR A 147 -5.91 -8.69 -3.71
N ASN A 148 -7.11 -8.67 -4.32
CA ASN A 148 -7.66 -7.45 -4.89
C ASN A 148 -8.01 -6.40 -3.83
N ILE A 149 -8.56 -6.81 -2.68
CA ILE A 149 -8.79 -5.88 -1.57
C ILE A 149 -7.45 -5.32 -1.10
N PHE A 150 -6.44 -6.15 -0.89
CA PHE A 150 -5.12 -5.70 -0.45
C PHE A 150 -4.47 -4.74 -1.46
N PHE A 151 -4.54 -5.06 -2.76
CA PHE A 151 -4.03 -4.20 -3.82
C PHE A 151 -4.80 -2.87 -3.92
N GLY A 152 -6.13 -2.89 -3.75
CA GLY A 152 -6.93 -1.66 -3.69
C GLY A 152 -6.69 -0.80 -2.47
N LEU A 153 -6.31 -1.40 -1.34
CA LEU A 153 -5.94 -0.66 -0.13
C LEU A 153 -4.56 -0.01 -0.23
N THR A 154 -3.60 -0.69 -0.86
CA THR A 154 -2.18 -0.32 -0.77
C THR A 154 -1.56 0.06 -2.12
N GLY A 155 -1.81 -0.72 -3.16
CA GLY A 155 -1.19 -0.56 -4.48
C GLY A 155 -1.57 0.77 -5.14
N VAL A 156 -2.86 1.10 -5.18
CA VAL A 156 -3.35 2.29 -5.87
C VAL A 156 -2.87 3.60 -5.22
N PRO A 157 -3.01 3.82 -3.89
CA PRO A 157 -2.49 5.01 -3.23
C PRO A 157 -0.98 5.22 -3.38
N ILE A 158 -0.20 4.14 -3.51
CA ILE A 158 1.26 4.20 -3.69
C ILE A 158 1.62 4.47 -5.16
N ALA A 159 0.95 3.80 -6.10
CA ALA A 159 1.27 3.88 -7.52
C ALA A 159 1.04 5.28 -8.10
N ILE A 160 -0.01 5.98 -7.68
CA ILE A 160 -0.37 7.30 -8.24
C ILE A 160 0.73 8.35 -7.98
N PRO A 161 1.15 8.65 -6.72
CA PRO A 161 2.23 9.60 -6.48
C PRO A 161 3.57 9.16 -7.06
N LEU A 162 3.85 7.85 -7.13
CA LEU A 162 5.06 7.34 -7.77
C LEU A 162 5.07 7.65 -9.26
N PHE A 163 3.99 7.33 -9.97
CA PHE A 163 3.85 7.57 -11.40
C PHE A 163 3.90 9.07 -11.72
N LEU A 164 3.11 9.88 -10.99
CA LEU A 164 3.11 11.32 -11.18
C LEU A 164 4.44 11.96 -10.78
N GLY A 165 5.16 11.41 -9.80
CA GLY A 165 6.47 11.90 -9.37
C GLY A 165 7.56 11.72 -10.42
N ILE A 166 7.44 10.70 -11.27
CA ILE A 166 8.31 10.48 -12.43
C ILE A 166 7.95 11.46 -13.57
N MET A 167 6.66 11.74 -13.77
CA MET A 167 6.21 12.60 -14.88
C MET A 167 6.26 14.11 -14.58
N SER A 168 6.17 14.51 -13.31
CA SER A 168 5.96 15.90 -12.91
C SER A 168 7.04 16.40 -11.96
N ARG A 169 7.62 17.54 -12.32
CA ARG A 169 8.62 18.26 -11.51
C ARG A 169 8.02 18.93 -10.26
N ASN A 170 6.69 19.03 -10.21
CA ASN A 170 5.99 19.83 -9.20
C ASN A 170 5.59 19.04 -7.95
N ILE A 171 5.94 17.76 -7.81
CA ILE A 171 5.46 16.94 -6.68
C ILE A 171 6.45 16.99 -5.53
N SER A 172 6.02 17.57 -4.41
CA SER A 172 6.81 17.59 -3.19
C SER A 172 6.74 16.26 -2.43
N ARG A 173 7.81 15.93 -1.69
CA ARG A 173 7.86 14.74 -0.80
C ARG A 173 6.66 14.64 0.15
N TRP A 174 6.20 15.78 0.66
CA TRP A 174 5.07 15.84 1.60
C TRP A 174 3.72 15.66 0.90
N SER A 175 3.58 16.11 -0.35
CA SER A 175 2.43 15.84 -1.20
C SER A 175 2.28 14.34 -1.48
N ALA A 176 3.40 13.67 -1.80
CA ALA A 176 3.42 12.23 -1.99
C ALA A 176 3.06 11.47 -0.70
N PHE A 177 3.63 11.86 0.44
CA PHE A 177 3.32 11.21 1.72
C PHE A 177 1.83 11.36 2.11
N SER A 178 1.30 12.58 2.09
CA SER A 178 -0.06 12.84 2.57
C SER A 178 -1.11 12.21 1.67
N SER A 179 -0.87 12.17 0.36
CA SER A 179 -1.77 11.53 -0.60
C SER A 179 -1.79 10.00 -0.51
N ILE A 180 -0.66 9.37 -0.17
CA ILE A 180 -0.61 7.94 0.15
C ILE A 180 -1.49 7.68 1.38
N VAL A 181 -1.23 8.38 2.49
CA VAL A 181 -1.99 8.21 3.74
C VAL A 181 -3.48 8.46 3.55
N ALA A 182 -3.86 9.56 2.87
CA ALA A 182 -5.25 9.88 2.57
C ALA A 182 -5.91 8.85 1.65
N GLY A 183 -5.19 8.36 0.64
CA GLY A 183 -5.68 7.33 -0.28
C GLY A 183 -5.98 6.01 0.43
N ILE A 184 -5.09 5.56 1.33
CA ILE A 184 -5.29 4.34 2.12
C ILE A 184 -6.46 4.51 3.10
N LEU A 185 -6.59 5.70 3.71
CA LEU A 185 -7.70 6.03 4.61
C LEU A 185 -9.01 5.91 3.84
N MET A 186 -9.06 6.54 2.67
CA MET A 186 -10.24 6.48 1.81
C MET A 186 -10.53 5.05 1.36
N ALA A 187 -9.51 4.29 0.96
CA ALA A 187 -9.69 2.90 0.52
C ALA A 187 -10.28 2.02 1.64
N SER A 188 -9.80 2.22 2.89
CA SER A 188 -10.29 1.51 4.06
C SER A 188 -11.72 1.91 4.41
N VAL A 189 -12.02 3.22 4.42
CA VAL A 189 -13.38 3.72 4.68
C VAL A 189 -14.35 3.24 3.59
N ALA A 190 -13.98 3.36 2.32
CA ALA A 190 -14.79 2.91 1.20
C ALA A 190 -15.12 1.42 1.32
N ARG A 191 -14.13 0.58 1.64
CA ARG A 191 -14.33 -0.88 1.71
C ARG A 191 -15.06 -1.34 2.95
N PHE A 192 -14.68 -0.85 4.13
CA PHE A 192 -15.13 -1.39 5.41
C PHE A 192 -16.29 -0.61 6.03
N VAL A 193 -16.49 0.66 5.67
CA VAL A 193 -17.56 1.52 6.22
C VAL A 193 -18.68 1.72 5.21
N LEU A 194 -18.33 2.11 3.99
CA LEU A 194 -19.31 2.38 2.94
C LEU A 194 -19.73 1.10 2.19
N HIS A 195 -19.09 -0.04 2.49
CA HIS A 195 -19.32 -1.33 1.86
C HIS A 195 -19.24 -1.30 0.33
N TYR A 196 -18.37 -0.43 -0.22
CA TYR A 196 -18.19 -0.32 -1.66
C TYR A 196 -17.66 -1.62 -2.26
N SER A 197 -18.16 -1.94 -3.46
CA SER A 197 -17.54 -2.93 -4.32
C SER A 197 -16.18 -2.42 -4.80
N LEU A 198 -15.36 -3.32 -5.36
CA LEU A 198 -13.97 -2.99 -5.73
C LEU A 198 -13.88 -1.79 -6.69
N GLY A 199 -14.77 -1.68 -7.68
CA GLY A 199 -14.76 -0.57 -8.64
C GLY A 199 -14.90 0.82 -8.00
N PRO A 200 -16.01 1.11 -7.30
CA PRO A 200 -16.20 2.38 -6.58
C PRO A 200 -15.11 2.64 -5.53
N GLN A 201 -14.60 1.60 -4.86
CA GLN A 201 -13.45 1.73 -3.95
C GLN A 201 -12.25 2.32 -4.70
N TYR A 202 -11.82 1.69 -5.81
CA TYR A 202 -10.68 2.16 -6.60
C TYR A 202 -10.87 3.61 -7.08
N ILE A 203 -12.04 3.95 -7.61
CA ILE A 203 -12.34 5.30 -8.10
C ILE A 203 -12.23 6.33 -6.97
N SER A 204 -12.83 6.04 -5.81
CA SER A 204 -12.80 6.94 -4.66
C SER A 204 -11.39 7.16 -4.12
N THR A 205 -10.58 6.11 -4.08
CA THR A 205 -9.18 6.15 -3.67
C THR A 205 -8.35 6.98 -4.65
N ILE A 206 -8.49 6.73 -5.96
CA ILE A 206 -7.80 7.52 -7.00
C ILE A 206 -8.15 9.00 -6.86
N ALA A 207 -9.44 9.32 -6.73
CA ALA A 207 -9.91 10.70 -6.62
C ALA A 207 -9.31 11.40 -5.41
N VAL A 208 -9.35 10.79 -4.22
CA VAL A 208 -8.78 11.38 -3.00
C VAL A 208 -7.27 11.54 -3.10
N THR A 209 -6.55 10.53 -3.59
CA THR A 209 -5.09 10.63 -3.75
C THR A 209 -4.71 11.77 -4.71
N LEU A 210 -5.40 11.92 -5.86
CA LEU A 210 -5.16 13.02 -6.79
C LEU A 210 -5.48 14.38 -6.17
N ILE A 211 -6.61 14.52 -5.48
CA ILE A 211 -6.99 15.76 -4.79
C ILE A 211 -5.90 16.18 -3.81
N PHE A 212 -5.41 15.27 -2.98
CA PHE A 212 -4.35 15.58 -2.02
C PHE A 212 -3.04 15.96 -2.71
N ILE A 213 -2.67 15.30 -3.81
CA ILE A 213 -1.45 15.64 -4.56
C ILE A 213 -1.53 17.05 -5.12
N TYR A 214 -2.63 17.39 -5.80
CA TYR A 214 -2.80 18.69 -6.46
C TYR A 214 -3.05 19.82 -5.47
N LEU A 215 -3.78 19.57 -4.38
CA LEU A 215 -4.10 20.58 -3.37
C LEU A 215 -2.91 20.87 -2.45
N SER A 216 -1.99 19.92 -2.27
CA SER A 216 -0.84 20.07 -1.37
C SER A 216 0.07 21.24 -1.74
N ASN A 217 0.34 21.48 -3.03
CA ASN A 217 1.21 22.56 -3.49
C ASN A 217 0.64 23.98 -3.29
N PRO A 218 -0.60 24.30 -3.72
CA PRO A 218 -1.19 25.60 -3.43
C PRO A 218 -1.39 25.80 -1.94
N LEU A 219 -1.77 24.76 -1.18
CA LEU A 219 -1.82 24.85 0.28
C LEU A 219 -0.44 25.23 0.84
N GLY A 220 0.63 24.54 0.46
CA GLY A 220 1.99 24.84 0.91
C GLY A 220 2.41 26.29 0.63
N ARG A 221 2.10 26.83 -0.55
CA ARG A 221 2.38 28.24 -0.89
C ARG A 221 1.58 29.22 -0.03
N LEU A 222 0.31 28.95 0.24
CA LEU A 222 -0.54 29.77 1.10
C LEU A 222 -0.09 29.73 2.58
N TYR A 223 0.44 28.60 3.05
CA TYR A 223 1.04 28.50 4.38
C TYR A 223 2.33 29.32 4.49
N LEU A 224 3.11 29.40 3.41
CA LEU A 224 4.34 30.19 3.32
C LEU A 224 4.09 31.70 3.15
N SER A 225 2.98 32.10 2.51
CA SER A 225 2.68 33.52 2.25
C SER A 225 2.30 34.32 3.50
N GLY A 226 1.89 33.66 4.60
CA GLY A 226 1.76 34.30 5.90
C GLY A 226 0.95 33.50 6.93
N LYS A 227 1.33 33.62 8.21
CA LYS A 227 0.66 32.93 9.35
C LYS A 227 -0.85 33.18 9.46
N LYS A 228 -1.35 34.34 8.98
CA LYS A 228 -2.78 34.68 9.00
C LYS A 228 -3.59 33.88 7.98
N TYR A 229 -3.09 33.69 6.76
CA TYR A 229 -3.75 32.90 5.72
C TYR A 229 -3.80 31.41 6.07
N ALA A 230 -2.73 30.89 6.67
CA ALA A 230 -2.68 29.57 7.28
C ALA A 230 -3.78 29.36 8.32
N LEU A 231 -4.02 30.34 9.18
CA LEU A 231 -5.05 30.30 10.22
C LEU A 231 -6.46 30.27 9.61
N TYR A 232 -6.76 31.17 8.68
CA TYR A 232 -8.06 31.22 8.01
C TYR A 232 -8.39 29.93 7.25
N MET A 233 -7.41 29.36 6.55
CA MET A 233 -7.58 28.10 5.82
C MET A 233 -7.87 26.93 6.76
N ASN A 234 -7.13 26.83 7.86
CA ASN A 234 -7.37 25.80 8.88
C ASN A 234 -8.74 25.94 9.56
N LEU A 235 -9.18 27.18 9.83
CA LEU A 235 -10.51 27.45 10.35
C LEU A 235 -11.60 27.04 9.36
N PHE A 236 -11.43 27.35 8.07
CA PHE A 236 -12.36 26.96 7.02
C PHE A 236 -12.48 25.43 6.87
N LEU A 237 -11.34 24.73 6.77
CA LEU A 237 -11.31 23.26 6.69
C LEU A 237 -11.90 22.60 7.95
N GLY A 238 -11.56 23.14 9.13
CA GLY A 238 -12.12 22.68 10.40
C GLY A 238 -13.64 22.86 10.46
N LEU A 239 -14.14 24.01 10.01
CA LEU A 239 -15.58 24.29 9.94
C LEU A 239 -16.29 23.39 8.92
N ALA A 240 -15.70 23.16 7.75
CA ALA A 240 -16.25 22.28 6.72
C ALA A 240 -16.34 20.82 7.21
N LEU A 241 -15.28 20.33 7.87
CA LEU A 241 -15.30 19.00 8.50
C LEU A 241 -16.31 18.93 9.63
N TRP A 242 -16.42 19.98 10.44
CA TRP A 242 -17.43 20.05 11.50
C TRP A 242 -18.85 19.94 10.93
N VAL A 243 -19.18 20.69 9.86
CA VAL A 243 -20.47 20.62 9.17
C VAL A 243 -20.70 19.23 8.57
N TYR A 244 -19.67 18.61 7.97
CA TYR A 244 -19.76 17.26 7.41
C TYR A 244 -20.02 16.19 8.49
N PHE A 245 -19.26 16.19 9.59
CA PHE A 245 -19.49 15.25 10.69
C PHE A 245 -20.81 15.50 11.41
N PHE A 246 -21.23 16.77 11.53
CA PHE A 246 -22.52 17.13 12.09
C PHE A 246 -23.67 16.58 11.24
N THR A 247 -23.60 16.73 9.91
CA THR A 247 -24.64 16.23 8.99
C THR A 247 -24.69 14.71 8.93
N ILE A 248 -23.55 14.01 8.94
CA ILE A 248 -23.51 12.53 9.01
C ILE A 248 -24.12 12.03 10.32
N ASN A 249 -23.73 12.61 11.46
CA ASN A 249 -24.25 12.17 12.76
C ASN A 249 -25.71 12.54 12.99
N SER A 250 -26.22 13.53 12.25
CA SER A 250 -27.63 13.91 12.27
C SER A 250 -28.51 12.98 11.43
N ASN A 251 -27.94 12.15 10.55
CA ASN A 251 -28.67 11.16 9.75
C ASN A 251 -28.95 9.87 10.57
N PRO A 252 -30.23 9.46 10.76
CA PRO A 252 -30.58 8.28 11.55
C PRO A 252 -29.96 6.97 11.04
N ASN A 253 -29.82 6.83 9.72
CA ASN A 253 -29.36 5.61 9.05
C ASN A 253 -27.82 5.41 9.07
N LEU A 254 -27.06 6.44 9.43
CA LEU A 254 -25.58 6.43 9.47
C LEU A 254 -25.04 6.74 10.86
N SER A 255 -25.92 6.90 11.85
CA SER A 255 -25.54 7.35 13.20
C SER A 255 -24.92 6.22 14.03
N PHE A 256 -23.84 6.54 14.76
CA PHE A 256 -23.21 5.69 15.77
C PHE A 256 -24.07 5.50 17.05
N ARG A 257 -25.40 5.52 16.94
CA ARG A 257 -26.33 5.47 18.09
C ARG A 257 -26.47 4.09 18.75
N SER A 258 -25.85 3.03 18.20
CA SER A 258 -26.06 1.64 18.64
C SER A 258 -25.15 1.15 19.77
N ILE A 259 -24.52 2.03 20.55
CA ILE A 259 -23.73 1.64 21.73
C ILE A 259 -24.53 1.99 23.00
N PRO A 260 -25.19 1.02 23.66
CA PRO A 260 -25.91 1.27 24.90
C PRO A 260 -24.91 1.32 26.06
N ILE A 261 -24.43 2.50 26.42
CA ILE A 261 -23.70 2.71 27.67
C ILE A 261 -24.57 3.55 28.59
N VAL A 262 -25.05 2.92 29.66
CA VAL A 262 -25.83 3.51 30.73
C VAL A 262 -24.89 4.33 31.62
N LEU A 263 -24.85 5.65 31.43
CA LEU A 263 -24.18 6.60 32.33
C LEU A 263 -25.12 7.75 32.68
N HIS A 264 -25.39 7.91 33.98
CA HIS A 264 -26.47 8.72 34.55
C HIS A 264 -26.12 10.20 34.79
N SER A 265 -25.05 10.76 34.19
CA SER A 265 -24.66 12.16 34.41
C SER A 265 -24.88 13.03 33.16
N GLY A 266 -25.32 14.28 33.35
CA GLY A 266 -25.54 15.26 32.27
C GLY A 266 -24.28 15.56 31.44
N VAL A 267 -23.10 15.43 32.07
CA VAL A 267 -21.79 15.55 31.41
C VAL A 267 -21.53 14.37 30.48
N ALA A 268 -21.92 13.14 30.85
CA ALA A 268 -21.80 11.97 29.99
C ALA A 268 -22.66 12.08 28.71
N ARG A 269 -23.84 12.71 28.80
CA ARG A 269 -24.68 12.98 27.62
C ARG A 269 -24.02 13.96 26.64
N ILE A 270 -23.31 14.98 27.14
CA ILE A 270 -22.57 15.94 26.29
C ILE A 270 -21.33 15.27 25.68
N LEU A 271 -20.58 14.49 26.46
CA LEU A 271 -19.38 13.77 25.99
C LEU A 271 -19.69 12.69 24.94
N ILE A 272 -20.91 12.15 24.92
CA ILE A 272 -21.38 11.16 23.92
C ILE A 272 -22.14 11.85 22.77
N SER A 273 -22.39 13.17 22.86
CA SER A 273 -23.15 13.89 21.85
C SER A 273 -22.38 14.01 20.53
N ALA A 274 -23.07 13.79 19.42
CA ALA A 274 -22.54 13.96 18.07
C ALA A 274 -21.85 15.33 17.82
N PRO A 275 -22.36 16.47 18.34
CA PRO A 275 -21.69 17.75 18.21
C PRO A 275 -20.35 17.81 18.94
N PHE A 276 -20.22 17.15 20.09
CA PHE A 276 -18.96 17.10 20.84
C PHE A 276 -17.87 16.33 20.09
N TRP A 277 -18.19 15.17 19.52
CA TRP A 277 -17.20 14.45 18.71
C TRP A 277 -16.88 15.15 17.38
N ALA A 278 -17.83 15.87 16.79
CA ALA A 278 -17.58 16.71 15.62
C ALA A 278 -16.64 17.88 15.95
N THR A 279 -16.82 18.55 17.09
CA THR A 279 -15.91 19.63 17.52
C THR A 279 -14.52 19.11 17.90
N VAL A 280 -14.44 17.96 18.58
CA VAL A 280 -13.17 17.30 18.88
C VAL A 280 -12.44 16.89 17.59
N ALA A 281 -13.13 16.29 16.61
CA ALA A 281 -12.53 15.90 15.34
C ALA A 281 -12.03 17.13 14.54
N ALA A 282 -12.82 18.21 14.48
CA ALA A 282 -12.42 19.45 13.83
C ALA A 282 -11.22 20.12 14.53
N ALA A 283 -11.19 20.12 15.87
CA ALA A 283 -10.09 20.67 16.65
C ALA A 283 -8.81 19.83 16.45
N VAL A 284 -8.91 18.50 16.52
CA VAL A 284 -7.79 17.59 16.27
C VAL A 284 -7.25 17.79 14.85
N PHE A 285 -8.12 17.87 13.85
CA PHE A 285 -7.72 18.15 12.47
C PHE A 285 -7.01 19.51 12.35
N PHE A 286 -7.54 20.55 12.99
CA PHE A 286 -6.93 21.88 13.02
C PHE A 286 -5.50 21.85 13.60
N TYR A 287 -5.30 21.17 14.74
CA TYR A 287 -3.97 21.02 15.36
C TYR A 287 -3.01 20.18 14.52
N ILE A 288 -3.48 19.08 13.92
CA ILE A 288 -2.67 18.24 13.01
C ILE A 288 -2.28 19.04 11.77
N SER A 289 -3.21 19.79 11.17
CA SER A 289 -2.98 20.60 9.97
C SER A 289 -1.99 21.75 10.24
N GLN A 290 -2.07 22.40 11.40
CA GLN A 290 -1.05 23.36 11.86
C GLN A 290 0.34 22.72 11.95
N GLY A 291 0.46 21.50 12.49
CA GLY A 291 1.71 20.76 12.54
C GLY A 291 2.25 20.38 11.16
N PHE A 292 1.37 19.90 10.28
CA PHE A 292 1.70 19.52 8.90
C PHE A 292 2.13 20.71 8.03
N SER A 293 1.58 21.91 8.28
CA SER A 293 1.92 23.10 7.50
C SER A 293 3.41 23.46 7.53
N LYS A 294 4.06 23.31 8.70
CA LYS A 294 5.50 23.54 8.86
C LYS A 294 6.33 22.52 8.07
N LEU A 295 5.82 21.30 7.89
CA LEU A 295 6.47 20.25 7.14
C LEU A 295 6.47 20.57 5.63
N TYR A 296 5.33 21.00 5.08
CA TYR A 296 5.24 21.46 3.68
C TYR A 296 6.16 22.64 3.37
N ALA A 297 6.32 23.56 4.33
CA ALA A 297 7.11 24.79 4.19
C ALA A 297 8.63 24.57 4.17
N GLN A 298 9.16 23.59 4.93
CA GLN A 298 10.61 23.44 5.13
C GLN A 298 11.39 22.84 3.95
N ASN A 299 10.73 22.21 2.98
CA ASN A 299 11.39 21.38 1.95
C ASN A 299 11.32 21.95 0.51
N LEU A 300 10.78 23.14 0.27
CA LEU A 300 10.66 23.64 -1.13
C LEU A 300 12.02 23.98 -1.77
N GLN A 301 13.00 24.47 -1.02
CA GLN A 301 14.26 24.99 -1.59
C GLN A 301 15.30 23.89 -1.88
N SER A 302 15.62 23.02 -0.92
CA SER A 302 16.61 21.93 -1.13
C SER A 302 16.12 20.79 -2.03
N HIS A 303 14.81 20.68 -2.24
CA HIS A 303 14.21 19.64 -3.08
C HIS A 303 14.28 19.99 -4.57
N SER A 304 14.24 21.28 -4.92
CA SER A 304 14.28 21.75 -6.32
C SER A 304 15.58 21.36 -7.02
N GLU A 305 16.74 21.56 -6.39
CA GLU A 305 18.05 21.21 -6.96
C GLU A 305 18.21 19.69 -7.19
N ALA A 306 17.74 18.87 -6.25
CA ALA A 306 17.77 17.42 -6.39
C ALA A 306 16.80 16.91 -7.47
N LEU A 307 15.64 17.56 -7.62
CA LEU A 307 14.68 17.29 -8.69
C LEU A 307 15.25 17.67 -10.05
N ASP A 308 15.85 18.86 -10.17
CA ASP A 308 16.47 19.31 -11.40
C ASP A 308 17.64 18.43 -11.79
N ALA A 309 18.45 17.97 -10.82
CA ALA A 309 19.51 16.99 -11.07
C ALA A 309 18.95 15.63 -11.53
N PHE A 310 17.84 15.17 -10.95
CA PHE A 310 17.20 13.91 -11.35
C PHE A 310 16.62 13.99 -12.76
N PHE A 311 15.87 15.04 -13.10
CA PHE A 311 15.31 15.21 -14.44
C PHE A 311 16.39 15.45 -15.48
N LYS A 312 17.42 16.25 -15.15
CA LYS A 312 18.60 16.40 -16.01
C LYS A 312 19.30 15.06 -16.26
N LYS A 313 19.37 14.18 -15.25
CA LYS A 313 19.91 12.83 -15.39
C LYS A 313 19.02 11.94 -16.27
N MET A 314 17.70 12.02 -16.15
CA MET A 314 16.78 11.29 -17.03
C MET A 314 16.87 11.75 -18.49
N ASP A 315 17.13 13.04 -18.72
CA ASP A 315 17.26 13.63 -20.06
C ASP A 315 18.65 13.37 -20.69
N THR A 316 19.64 12.92 -19.91
CA THR A 316 20.98 12.54 -20.42
C THR A 316 21.02 11.07 -20.86
N PRO A 317 21.64 10.75 -22.00
CA PRO A 317 21.78 9.36 -22.45
C PRO A 317 22.57 8.52 -21.44
N VAL A 318 22.09 7.28 -21.21
CA VAL A 318 22.61 6.36 -20.18
C VAL A 318 24.01 5.88 -20.54
N ASP A 319 25.01 6.27 -19.76
CA ASP A 319 26.36 5.73 -19.81
C ASP A 319 26.47 4.50 -18.89
N VAL A 320 26.31 3.31 -19.49
CA VAL A 320 26.23 2.03 -18.79
C VAL A 320 27.50 1.72 -17.99
N GLU A 321 28.67 2.15 -18.47
CA GLU A 321 29.95 1.91 -17.80
C GLU A 321 30.08 2.79 -16.55
N LYS A 322 29.67 4.06 -16.66
CA LYS A 322 29.69 4.98 -15.52
C LYS A 322 28.59 4.69 -14.49
N GLU A 323 27.37 4.33 -14.90
CA GLU A 323 26.26 4.18 -13.96
C GLU A 323 26.17 2.83 -13.26
N VAL A 324 26.67 1.76 -13.90
CA VAL A 324 26.71 0.42 -13.28
C VAL A 324 27.98 0.22 -12.45
N LEU A 325 29.08 0.92 -12.76
CA LEU A 325 30.37 0.75 -12.09
C LEU A 325 30.79 1.93 -11.18
N ALA A 326 30.30 3.16 -11.38
CA ALA A 326 30.70 4.28 -10.52
C ALA A 326 29.86 4.35 -9.24
N ALA A 327 30.47 3.91 -8.14
CA ALA A 327 29.96 4.06 -6.78
C ALA A 327 30.08 5.52 -6.31
N GLY A 328 29.00 6.12 -5.80
CA GLY A 328 29.11 7.41 -5.10
C GLY A 328 27.90 8.34 -5.08
N ALA A 329 26.72 7.93 -5.58
CA ALA A 329 25.53 8.75 -5.40
C ALA A 329 25.13 8.78 -3.91
N LYS A 330 25.03 9.96 -3.32
CA LYS A 330 24.59 10.15 -1.93
C LYS A 330 23.12 9.70 -1.83
N GLU A 331 22.89 8.56 -1.20
CA GLU A 331 21.54 8.03 -0.97
C GLU A 331 20.72 9.05 -0.18
N VAL A 332 19.62 9.50 -0.77
CA VAL A 332 18.60 10.25 -0.03
C VAL A 332 17.99 9.27 0.96
N ASN A 333 18.18 9.50 2.25
CA ASN A 333 17.63 8.63 3.29
C ASN A 333 16.10 8.65 3.25
N VAL A 334 15.51 7.66 2.56
CA VAL A 334 14.05 7.49 2.41
C VAL A 334 13.45 6.78 3.62
N PHE A 335 14.26 6.25 4.55
CA PHE A 335 13.79 5.42 5.68
C PHE A 335 12.76 6.10 6.58
N PRO A 336 12.90 7.38 6.97
CA PRO A 336 11.90 8.03 7.79
C PRO A 336 10.56 8.18 7.08
N LEU A 337 10.60 8.35 5.75
CA LEU A 337 9.42 8.46 4.91
C LEU A 337 8.72 7.11 4.80
N VAL A 338 9.45 6.05 4.43
CA VAL A 338 8.90 4.68 4.31
C VAL A 338 8.43 4.16 5.67
N GLY A 339 9.18 4.41 6.74
CA GLY A 339 8.79 4.04 8.11
C GLY A 339 7.55 4.79 8.59
N GLY A 340 7.45 6.08 8.28
CA GLY A 340 6.24 6.87 8.53
C GLY A 340 5.03 6.35 7.76
N ILE A 341 5.22 5.95 6.50
CA ILE A 341 4.17 5.35 5.65
C ILE A 341 3.73 4.01 6.26
N ALA A 342 4.67 3.14 6.62
CA ALA A 342 4.39 1.83 7.21
C ALA A 342 3.68 1.93 8.58
N LEU A 343 4.05 2.90 9.42
CA LEU A 343 3.32 3.17 10.67
C LEU A 343 1.91 3.71 10.43
N ALA A 344 1.76 4.61 9.45
CA ALA A 344 0.45 5.09 9.06
C ALA A 344 -0.42 3.91 8.60
N PHE A 345 0.10 3.03 7.74
CA PHE A 345 -0.57 1.78 7.34
C PHE A 345 -0.94 0.89 8.53
N ALA A 346 -0.04 0.71 9.49
CA ALA A 346 -0.29 -0.09 10.68
C ALA A 346 -1.45 0.47 11.52
N GLY A 347 -1.41 1.77 11.84
CA GLY A 347 -2.49 2.43 12.59
C GLY A 347 -3.82 2.40 11.85
N LEU A 348 -3.79 2.59 10.54
CA LEU A 348 -4.96 2.60 9.67
C LEU A 348 -5.58 1.21 9.52
N SER A 349 -4.76 0.17 9.42
CA SER A 349 -5.25 -1.22 9.45
C SER A 349 -5.89 -1.60 10.79
N LEU A 350 -5.47 -1.00 11.91
CA LEU A 350 -6.15 -1.17 13.21
C LEU A 350 -7.49 -0.43 13.28
N THR A 351 -7.70 0.65 12.53
CA THR A 351 -9.02 1.32 12.49
C THR A 351 -10.11 0.42 11.92
N VAL A 352 -9.73 -0.60 11.14
CA VAL A 352 -10.66 -1.63 10.63
C VAL A 352 -11.33 -2.40 11.77
N LEU A 353 -10.69 -2.50 12.95
CA LEU A 353 -11.23 -3.17 14.14
C LEU A 353 -12.29 -2.36 14.89
N VAL A 354 -12.41 -1.06 14.61
CA VAL A 354 -13.48 -0.20 15.15
C VAL A 354 -14.84 -0.56 14.52
N PHE A 355 -14.81 -1.23 13.36
CA PHE A 355 -16.00 -1.64 12.63
C PHE A 355 -16.35 -3.11 12.92
N PRO A 356 -17.64 -3.51 12.82
CA PRO A 356 -18.07 -4.89 13.03
C PRO A 356 -17.47 -5.80 11.95
N VAL A 357 -16.33 -6.41 12.26
CA VAL A 357 -15.60 -7.34 11.40
C VAL A 357 -15.82 -8.77 11.91
N ALA A 358 -16.05 -9.72 10.99
CA ALA A 358 -16.20 -11.13 11.34
C ALA A 358 -14.99 -11.63 12.18
N ARG A 359 -15.24 -12.43 13.23
CA ARG A 359 -14.22 -12.85 14.21
C ARG A 359 -12.97 -13.48 13.58
N THR A 360 -13.10 -14.14 12.42
CA THR A 360 -12.00 -14.74 11.66
C THR A 360 -11.09 -13.70 10.97
N ASN A 361 -11.61 -12.52 10.64
CA ASN A 361 -10.87 -11.45 9.95
C ASN A 361 -10.15 -10.51 10.94
N ILE A 362 -10.51 -10.54 12.22
CA ILE A 362 -9.87 -9.76 13.29
C ILE A 362 -8.40 -10.17 13.46
N GLY A 363 -8.13 -11.50 13.50
CA GLY A 363 -6.76 -12.01 13.64
C GLY A 363 -5.86 -11.65 12.46
N VAL A 364 -6.39 -11.68 11.24
CA VAL A 364 -5.67 -11.29 10.02
C VAL A 364 -5.30 -9.81 10.04
N ASN A 365 -6.25 -8.95 10.39
CA ASN A 365 -6.03 -7.51 10.45
C ASN A 365 -5.03 -7.12 11.54
N ILE A 366 -5.12 -7.74 12.73
CA ILE A 366 -4.15 -7.52 13.82
C ILE A 366 -2.76 -8.00 13.41
N GLY A 367 -2.65 -9.17 12.78
CA GLY A 367 -1.36 -9.71 12.32
C GLY A 367 -0.69 -8.81 11.28
N MET A 368 -1.47 -8.33 10.30
CA MET A 368 -0.98 -7.39 9.28
C MET A 368 -0.59 -6.04 9.87
N ALA A 369 -1.41 -5.50 10.79
CA ALA A 369 -1.11 -4.25 11.49
C ALA A 369 0.17 -4.34 12.32
N ALA A 370 0.35 -5.43 13.07
CA ALA A 370 1.54 -5.65 13.88
C ALA A 370 2.79 -5.74 13.01
N PHE A 371 2.73 -6.50 11.90
CA PHE A 371 3.84 -6.63 10.96
C PHE A 371 4.26 -5.26 10.36
N LEU A 372 3.29 -4.50 9.86
CA LEU A 372 3.53 -3.16 9.29
C LEU A 372 4.03 -2.17 10.36
N GLY A 373 3.52 -2.28 11.58
CA GLY A 373 3.91 -1.46 12.71
C GLY A 373 5.36 -1.70 13.11
N VAL A 374 5.77 -2.96 13.22
CA VAL A 374 7.16 -3.34 13.53
C VAL A 374 8.10 -2.82 12.45
N ILE A 375 7.80 -3.03 11.16
CA ILE A 375 8.62 -2.51 10.06
C ILE A 375 8.70 -0.98 10.11
N GLY A 376 7.58 -0.30 10.35
CA GLY A 376 7.52 1.15 10.43
C GLY A 376 8.34 1.74 11.58
N VAL A 377 8.26 1.14 12.78
CA VAL A 377 9.10 1.53 13.93
C VAL A 377 10.58 1.33 13.63
N LEU A 378 10.96 0.16 13.10
CA LEU A 378 12.36 -0.15 12.76
C LEU A 378 12.91 0.87 11.75
N MET A 379 12.11 1.21 10.74
CA MET A 379 12.48 2.20 9.73
C MET A 379 12.50 3.64 10.24
N LEU A 380 11.71 4.03 11.25
CA LEU A 380 11.79 5.37 11.85
C LEU A 380 12.94 5.52 12.85
N LEU A 381 13.28 4.45 13.58
CA LEU A 381 14.42 4.41 14.48
C LEU A 381 15.76 4.59 13.73
N SER A 382 15.78 4.30 12.42
CA SER A 382 16.87 4.68 11.51
C SER A 382 17.33 6.13 11.66
N LYS A 383 16.37 7.05 11.74
CA LYS A 383 16.61 8.49 11.72
C LYS A 383 17.43 8.94 12.92
N LYS A 384 17.10 8.41 14.09
CA LYS A 384 17.76 8.77 15.36
C LYS A 384 19.20 8.26 15.43
N LEU A 385 19.48 7.10 14.81
CA LEU A 385 20.82 6.50 14.81
C LEU A 385 21.75 7.15 13.77
N THR A 386 21.22 7.60 12.63
CA THR A 386 22.01 8.34 11.63
C THR A 386 22.35 9.79 12.04
N GLN A 387 21.51 10.45 12.86
CA GLN A 387 21.75 11.84 13.29
C GLN A 387 22.71 11.96 14.49
N GLY A 388 22.98 10.87 15.22
CA GLY A 388 23.93 10.85 16.33
C GLY A 388 25.38 10.57 15.94
N HIS A 389 25.71 10.58 14.65
CA HIS A 389 27.07 10.38 14.12
C HIS A 389 27.63 11.60 13.36
N ASP A 390 26.84 12.67 13.23
CA ASP A 390 27.24 13.94 12.60
C ASP A 390 27.52 15.06 13.63
N SER A 391 27.68 14.72 14.92
CA SER A 391 28.04 15.65 16.01
C SER A 391 29.37 15.30 16.65
#